data_AF-A0A7X0IJW9-F1
#
_entry.id   AF-A0A7X0IJW9-F1
#
_cell.length_a   1.000
_cell.length_b   1.000
_cell.length_c   1.000
_cell.angle_alpha   90.00
_cell.angle_beta   90.00
_cell.angle_gamma   90.00
#
_symmetry.space_group_name_H-M   'P 1'
#
loop_
_entity.id
_entity.type
_entity.pdbx_description
1 polymer ?
#
loop_
_entity_poly.entity_id
_entity_poly.type
_entity_poly.pdbx_seq_one_letter_code
_entity_poly.pdbx_strand_id
1 'polypeptide(L)' 'MTLQVYGDGCTMRFEVIDQGSEGDIPQIPAQVDPMSECGRGLWLVRELSSAWGWERNGAGRVVWFELTSCF' A
#
# COMPACT_ATOMS: atom_id res chain seq x y z
N MET A 1 -7.76 -3.50 -11.07
CA MET A 1 -6.74 -2.87 -10.21
C MET A 1 -6.20 -1.67 -10.95
N THR A 2 -6.14 -0.52 -10.28
CA THR A 2 -5.67 0.76 -10.83
C THR A 2 -4.59 1.30 -9.89
N LEU A 3 -3.53 1.88 -10.46
CA LEU A 3 -2.49 2.58 -9.71
C LEU A 3 -2.58 4.07 -10.04
N GLN A 4 -2.67 4.90 -9.01
CA GLN A 4 -2.61 6.36 -9.11
C GLN A 4 -1.37 6.87 -8.35
N VAL A 5 -0.75 7.93 -8.88
CA VAL A 5 0.46 8.53 -8.31
C VAL A 5 0.29 10.04 -8.25
N TYR A 6 0.58 10.61 -7.09
CA TYR A 6 0.52 12.04 -6.82
C TYR A 6 1.87 12.50 -6.26
N GLY A 7 2.26 13.75 -6.52
CA GLY A 7 3.52 14.29 -5.99
C GLY A 7 3.46 15.79 -5.79
N ASP A 8 4.08 16.26 -4.70
CA ASP A 8 4.16 17.68 -4.33
C ASP A 8 5.59 18.24 -4.30
N GLY A 9 6.57 17.44 -4.76
CA GLY A 9 7.99 17.79 -4.80
C GLY A 9 8.80 17.17 -3.67
N CYS A 10 8.22 16.94 -2.48
CA CYS A 10 8.90 16.26 -1.38
C CYS A 10 8.29 14.93 -0.96
N THR A 11 7.03 14.69 -1.33
CA THR A 11 6.33 13.44 -1.06
C THR A 11 5.74 12.90 -2.36
N MET A 12 5.95 11.61 -2.61
CA MET A 12 5.23 10.86 -3.63
C MET A 12 4.22 9.93 -2.96
N ARG A 13 2.94 10.09 -3.30
CA ARG A 13 1.85 9.25 -2.81
C ARG A 13 1.39 8.29 -3.90
N PHE A 14 1.35 7.01 -3.55
CA PHE A 14 0.91 5.92 -4.41
C PHE A 14 -0.40 5.38 -3.86
N GLU A 15 -1.39 5.21 -4.74
CA GLU A 15 -2.69 4.63 -4.38
C GLU A 15 -3.00 3.44 -5.29
N VAL A 16 -3.19 2.28 -4.67
CA VAL A 16 -3.56 1.04 -5.32
C VAL A 16 -5.03 0.79 -5.05
N ILE A 17 -5.84 0.83 -6.11
CA ILE A 17 -7.29 0.67 -6.07
C ILE A 17 -7.67 -0.69 -6.64
N ASP A 18 -8.33 -1.52 -5.84
CA ASP A 18 -8.87 -2.80 -6.26
C ASP A 18 -10.29 -3.00 -5.69
N GLN A 19 -11.02 -3.99 -6.22
CA GLN A 19 -12.39 -4.27 -5.74
C GLN A 19 -12.41 -5.01 -4.39
N GLY A 20 -11.24 -5.49 -3.94
CA GLY A 20 -11.09 -6.35 -2.79
C GLY A 20 -11.92 -7.62 -2.90
N SER A 21 -12.09 -8.27 -1.77
CA SER A 21 -13.19 -9.20 -1.53
C SER A 21 -14.04 -8.65 -0.39
N GLU A 22 -15.30 -9.07 -0.32
CA GLU A 22 -16.21 -8.64 0.73
C GLU A 22 -15.67 -9.13 2.10
N GLY A 23 -15.57 -8.23 3.08
CA GLY A 23 -15.02 -8.55 4.41
C GLY A 23 -13.48 -8.52 4.52
N ASP A 24 -12.74 -8.53 3.41
CA ASP A 24 -11.28 -8.52 3.46
C ASP A 24 -10.73 -7.11 3.71
N ILE A 25 -9.94 -6.99 4.77
CA ILE A 25 -9.10 -5.83 5.07
C ILE A 25 -7.63 -6.19 4.80
N PRO A 26 -6.77 -5.24 4.38
CA PRO A 26 -5.34 -5.50 4.22
C PRO A 26 -4.72 -6.02 5.52
N GLN A 27 -4.02 -7.16 5.43
CA GLN A 27 -3.37 -7.82 6.57
C GLN A 27 -1.87 -7.89 6.34
N ILE A 28 -1.09 -7.55 7.36
CA ILE A 28 0.36 -7.82 7.40
C ILE A 28 0.55 -9.08 8.25
N PRO A 29 1.11 -10.16 7.70
CA PRO A 29 1.39 -11.36 8.47
C PRO A 29 2.28 -11.05 9.68
N ALA A 30 2.00 -11.69 10.83
CA ALA A 30 2.80 -11.52 12.04
C ALA A 30 4.26 -12.01 11.85
N GLN A 31 4.44 -12.99 10.97
CA GLN A 31 5.74 -13.49 10.55
C GLN A 31 5.80 -13.49 9.04
N VAL A 32 6.86 -12.90 8.50
CA VAL A 32 7.17 -12.91 7.07
C VAL A 32 8.34 -13.85 6.85
N ASP A 33 8.15 -14.89 6.06
CA ASP A 33 9.24 -15.75 5.59
C ASP A 33 10.06 -14.99 4.53
N PRO A 34 11.35 -14.72 4.77
CA PRO A 34 12.22 -14.04 3.80
C PRO A 34 12.31 -14.77 2.45
N MET A 35 12.11 -16.09 2.43
CA MET A 35 12.19 -16.92 1.23
C MET A 35 10.84 -17.04 0.50
N SER A 36 9.75 -16.52 1.07
CA SER A 36 8.44 -16.55 0.42
C SER A 36 8.39 -15.60 -0.77
N GLU A 37 7.90 -16.09 -1.91
CA GLU A 37 7.70 -15.28 -3.11
C GLU A 37 6.40 -14.46 -3.05
N CYS A 38 5.51 -14.74 -2.09
CA CYS A 38 4.21 -14.08 -1.95
C CYS A 38 3.96 -13.55 -0.52
N GLY A 39 2.93 -12.70 -0.36
CA GLY A 39 2.47 -12.21 0.94
C GLY A 39 3.34 -11.13 1.61
N ARG A 40 4.44 -10.71 0.96
CA ARG A 40 5.37 -9.71 1.52
C ARG A 40 5.05 -8.27 1.13
N GLY A 41 4.18 -8.06 0.15
CA GLY A 41 3.94 -6.74 -0.44
C GLY A 41 3.56 -5.68 0.60
N LEU A 42 2.57 -5.96 1.44
CA LEU A 42 2.12 -5.00 2.45
C LEU A 42 3.12 -4.82 3.59
N TRP A 43 3.89 -5.86 3.91
CA TRP A 43 5.01 -5.73 4.84
C TRP A 43 6.09 -4.80 4.30
N LEU A 44 6.50 -4.97 3.03
CA LEU A 44 7.46 -4.07 2.38
C LEU A 44 6.96 -2.62 2.35
N VAL A 45 5.68 -2.42 2.04
CA VAL A 45 5.06 -1.09 2.07
C VAL A 45 5.17 -0.48 3.46
N ARG A 46 4.83 -1.22 4.51
CA ARG A 46 4.98 -0.74 5.90
C ARG A 46 6.41 -0.33 6.24
N GLU A 47 7.40 -1.14 5.86
CA GLU A 47 8.79 -0.91 6.27
C GLU A 47 9.50 0.19 5.45
N LEU A 48 9.09 0.39 4.20
CA LEU A 48 9.78 1.33 3.28
C LEU A 48 9.11 2.69 3.16
N SER A 49 7.84 2.81 3.56
CA SER A 49 7.09 4.06 3.42
C SER A 49 7.29 5.01 4.59
N SER A 50 7.23 6.32 4.31
CA SER A 50 7.15 7.34 5.37
C SER A 50 5.79 7.32 6.07
N ALA A 51 4.74 6.96 5.33
CA ALA A 51 3.40 6.73 5.82
C ALA A 51 2.69 5.74 4.88
N TRP A 52 1.77 4.95 5.42
CA TRP A 52 0.88 4.11 4.63
C TRP A 52 -0.44 3.92 5.34
N GLY A 53 -1.45 3.48 4.60
CA GLY A 53 -2.75 3.15 5.15
C GLY A 53 -3.65 2.51 4.12
N TRP A 54 -4.90 2.32 4.52
CA TRP A 54 -5.93 1.84 3.61
C TRP A 54 -7.29 2.42 3.98
N GLU A 55 -8.15 2.50 2.99
CA GLU A 55 -9.55 2.88 3.15
C GLU A 55 -10.43 2.13 2.15
N ARG A 56 -11.74 2.19 2.37
CA ARG A 56 -12.75 1.82 1.37
C ARG A 56 -13.47 3.08 0.94
N ASN A 57 -13.59 3.28 -0.37
CA ASN A 57 -14.36 4.37 -0.95
C ASN A 57 -15.23 3.86 -2.10
N GLY A 58 -15.94 4.75 -2.80
CA GLY A 58 -16.85 4.38 -3.90
C GLY A 58 -16.19 3.66 -5.08
N ALA A 59 -14.86 3.69 -5.20
CA ALA A 59 -14.11 2.98 -6.25
C ALA A 59 -13.64 1.57 -5.83
N GLY A 60 -13.75 1.23 -4.55
CA GLY A 60 -13.30 -0.04 -3.99
C GLY A 60 -12.39 0.15 -2.76
N ARG A 61 -11.47 -0.79 -2.57
CA ARG A 61 -10.41 -0.70 -1.56
C ARG A 61 -9.24 0.09 -2.10
N VAL A 62 -8.76 1.05 -1.33
CA VAL A 62 -7.56 1.83 -1.63
C VAL A 62 -6.50 1.49 -0.59
N VAL A 63 -5.36 0.97 -1.04
CA VAL A 63 -4.14 0.88 -0.23
C VAL A 63 -3.22 2.00 -0.71
N TRP A 64 -2.76 2.84 0.20
CA TRP A 64 -1.91 3.96 -0.13
C TRP A 64 -0.61 3.96 0.68
N PHE A 65 0.44 4.52 0.08
CA PHE A 65 1.71 4.74 0.77
C PHE A 65 2.46 5.94 0.21
N GLU A 66 3.33 6.51 1.04
CA GLU A 66 4.11 7.71 0.75
C GLU A 66 5.60 7.40 0.80
N LEU A 67 6.35 7.97 -0.15
CA LEU A 67 7.81 7.95 -0.19
C LEU A 67 8.33 9.39 -0.19
N THR A 68 9.43 9.64 0.52
CA THR A 68 10.13 10.93 0.46
C THR A 68 10.88 11.05 -0.87
N SER A 69 10.68 12.15 -1.58
CA SER A 69 11.35 12.46 -2.85
C SER A 69 12.38 13.59 -2.77
N CYS A 70 12.43 14.31 -1.65
CA CYS A 70 13.46 15.32 -1.38
C CYS A 70 14.71 14.62 -0.81
N PHE A 71 15.82 14.68 -1.54
CA PHE A 71 17.15 14.16 -1.16
C PHE A 71 18.15 15.30 -0.95
#